data_AF-A0A3N4DSU0-F1
#
_entry.id   AF-A0A3N4DSU0-F1
#
_cell.length_a   1.000
_cell.length_b   1.000
_cell.length_c   1.000
_cell.angle_alpha   90.00
_cell.angle_beta   90.00
_cell.angle_gamma   90.00
#
_symmetry.space_group_name_H-M   'P 1'
#
loop_
_entity.id
_entity.type
_entity.pdbx_description
1 polymer ?
#
loop_
_entity_poly.entity_id
_entity_poly.type
_entity_poly.pdbx_seq_one_letter_code
_entity_poly.pdbx_strand_id
1 'polypeptide(L)'
;MRMTKLALCLTLMPCSIAFAGQHYYEARSDAMGGAAVASSSLEGAALANPALIGFYANKTDDYALLLPVLGADGADKDDMIDKFDNLQDSYDGLDAAISASDVSGINQYRGELIDDLQALQNTSGYVSAGFGFALALPTTRIPMAIFLNTYMDAIGLAAIEQSDIDMLSTIDPLNPPQINDLDSAGIVAAGSTTDIGVAFSMPFSIVNMPVTVGISPKIQRVDAYFYAVSANNFEASDFDDDKYRTDETSFNVDVGIALQPMEGMTLALVGKNLISQDVDTLAINNRTVSYQVEPLVTAGIAYDWSDFTITSDIDLTEYQRFESLAGTQYWRVGGEMRPTDWLALRVGYRHDLEDTTVDIYSVGTGFNVGDAFRFDFTGMFGSDNAVGGVIQTSYHF
;
A
#
# COMPACT_ATOMS: atom_id res chain seq x y z
N MET A 1 35.65 3.63 -2.71
CA MET A 1 35.72 3.17 -1.31
C MET A 1 35.80 1.66 -1.30
N ARG A 2 36.56 1.06 -0.37
CA ARG A 2 36.73 -0.39 -0.26
C ARG A 2 35.41 -1.00 0.21
N MET A 3 34.82 -1.90 -0.58
CA MET A 3 33.70 -2.74 -0.15
C MET A 3 34.23 -3.75 0.88
N THR A 4 34.02 -3.47 2.15
CA THR A 4 34.28 -4.42 3.23
C THR A 4 33.14 -5.44 3.23
N LYS A 5 33.48 -6.73 3.12
CA LYS A 5 32.50 -7.82 3.18
C LYS A 5 32.03 -7.95 4.63
N LEU A 6 30.91 -7.31 4.97
CA LEU A 6 30.26 -7.47 6.26
C LEU A 6 29.55 -8.84 6.26
N ALA A 7 29.83 -9.68 7.26
CA ALA A 7 29.17 -10.98 7.44
C ALA A 7 28.10 -10.83 8.52
N LEU A 8 27.00 -10.17 8.16
CA LEU A 8 25.88 -9.89 9.05
C LEU A 8 25.07 -11.18 9.25
N CYS A 9 25.10 -11.75 10.46
CA CYS A 9 24.41 -13.01 10.78
C CYS A 9 23.04 -12.72 11.40
N LEU A 10 22.14 -12.01 10.68
CA LEU A 10 20.81 -11.66 11.22
C LEU A 10 20.01 -12.92 11.55
N THR A 11 19.81 -13.28 12.81
CA THR A 11 18.74 -14.24 13.10
C THR A 11 17.43 -13.49 13.06
N LEU A 12 16.81 -13.39 11.87
CA LEU A 12 15.43 -12.95 11.73
C LEU A 12 14.57 -13.96 12.50
N MET A 13 14.25 -13.64 13.75
CA MET A 13 13.08 -14.23 14.39
C MET A 13 11.89 -13.94 13.45
N PRO A 14 10.95 -14.89 13.27
CA PRO A 14 9.73 -14.64 12.54
C PRO A 14 8.90 -13.66 13.37
N CYS A 15 9.17 -12.37 13.18
CA CYS A 15 8.27 -11.33 13.61
C CYS A 15 7.07 -11.43 12.67
N SER A 16 5.87 -11.54 13.23
CA SER A 16 4.60 -11.67 12.51
C SER A 16 4.22 -10.35 11.82
N ILE A 17 5.13 -9.82 11.02
CA ILE A 17 4.96 -8.56 10.33
C ILE A 17 4.40 -8.89 8.95
N ALA A 18 3.34 -8.19 8.62
CA ALA A 18 2.53 -8.50 7.46
C ALA A 18 1.96 -7.20 6.93
N PHE A 19 2.06 -7.06 5.61
CA PHE A 19 1.68 -5.83 4.95
C PHE A 19 1.36 -6.13 3.49
N ALA A 20 0.10 -5.92 3.14
CA ALA A 20 -0.34 -5.80 1.77
C ALA A 20 -1.16 -4.51 1.69
N GLY A 21 -0.55 -3.47 1.12
CA GLY A 21 -1.22 -2.20 0.88
C GLY A 21 -2.28 -2.30 -0.21
N GLN A 22 -2.96 -1.18 -0.43
CA GLN A 22 -4.02 -1.11 -1.45
C GLN A 22 -3.49 -1.28 -2.87
N HIS A 23 -4.25 -2.02 -3.68
CA HIS A 23 -3.95 -2.25 -5.11
C HIS A 23 -4.16 -1.04 -6.02
N TYR A 24 -4.93 -0.06 -5.58
CA TYR A 24 -5.25 1.14 -6.33
C TYR A 24 -5.82 2.17 -5.35
N TYR A 25 -5.75 3.44 -5.74
CA TYR A 25 -6.40 4.53 -5.04
C TYR A 25 -7.45 5.17 -5.95
N GLU A 26 -8.60 5.49 -5.39
CA GLU A 26 -9.71 6.21 -6.01
C GLU A 26 -10.47 6.90 -4.88
N ALA A 27 -10.43 8.23 -4.85
CA ALA A 27 -10.81 9.00 -3.66
C ALA A 27 -12.22 8.66 -3.16
N ARG A 28 -13.20 8.45 -4.07
CA ARG A 28 -14.55 8.08 -3.65
C ARG A 28 -14.57 6.72 -2.95
N SER A 29 -13.92 5.70 -3.50
CA SER A 29 -13.85 4.37 -2.92
C SER A 29 -13.07 4.35 -1.62
N ASP A 30 -11.95 5.07 -1.54
CA ASP A 30 -11.14 5.16 -0.32
C ASP A 30 -11.90 5.84 0.81
N ALA A 31 -12.74 6.83 0.50
CA ALA A 31 -13.65 7.44 1.47
C ALA A 31 -14.74 6.48 1.96
N MET A 32 -14.95 5.35 1.29
CA MET A 32 -15.86 4.26 1.64
C MET A 32 -15.09 3.02 2.12
N GLY A 33 -13.89 3.21 2.68
CA GLY A 33 -13.05 2.14 3.22
C GLY A 33 -12.31 1.33 2.15
N GLY A 34 -12.24 1.84 0.92
CA GLY A 34 -11.71 1.14 -0.25
C GLY A 34 -12.71 0.17 -0.90
N ALA A 35 -13.98 0.16 -0.45
CA ALA A 35 -15.02 -0.67 -1.06
C ALA A 35 -15.46 -0.07 -2.40
N ALA A 36 -15.28 -0.82 -3.48
CA ALA A 36 -15.59 -0.38 -4.84
C ALA A 36 -15.99 -1.50 -5.80
N VAL A 37 -15.85 -2.78 -5.42
CA VAL A 37 -16.07 -3.92 -6.33
C VAL A 37 -17.49 -3.94 -6.89
N ALA A 38 -18.47 -3.49 -6.11
CA ALA A 38 -19.86 -3.33 -6.52
C ALA A 38 -20.33 -1.86 -6.66
N SER A 39 -19.57 -0.89 -6.16
CA SER A 39 -20.02 0.50 -6.01
C SER A 39 -19.22 1.53 -6.80
N SER A 40 -18.11 1.17 -7.45
CA SER A 40 -17.24 2.12 -8.16
C SER A 40 -17.99 2.96 -9.20
N SER A 41 -17.57 4.22 -9.37
CA SER A 41 -18.07 5.13 -10.41
C SER A 41 -17.51 4.75 -11.79
N LEU A 42 -18.05 5.35 -12.85
CA LEU A 42 -17.63 5.04 -14.22
C LEU A 42 -16.12 5.29 -14.44
N GLU A 43 -15.62 6.41 -13.94
CA GLU A 43 -14.21 6.81 -14.02
C GLU A 43 -13.26 5.88 -13.24
N GLY A 44 -13.72 5.27 -12.14
CA GLY A 44 -12.94 4.34 -11.32
C GLY A 44 -13.13 2.86 -11.67
N ALA A 45 -14.16 2.53 -12.46
CA ALA A 45 -14.58 1.14 -12.73
C ALA A 45 -13.45 0.29 -13.32
N ALA A 46 -12.62 0.85 -14.20
CA ALA A 46 -11.50 0.13 -14.81
C ALA A 46 -10.46 -0.33 -13.77
N LEU A 47 -10.26 0.48 -12.72
CA LEU A 47 -9.33 0.20 -11.63
C LEU A 47 -9.94 -0.78 -10.63
N ALA A 48 -11.22 -0.63 -10.31
CA ALA A 48 -11.92 -1.43 -9.30
C ALA A 48 -12.41 -2.78 -9.82
N ASN A 49 -13.27 -2.77 -10.84
CA ASN A 49 -13.89 -3.95 -11.42
C ASN A 49 -14.36 -3.67 -12.86
N PRO A 50 -13.72 -4.28 -13.89
CA PRO A 50 -14.04 -3.99 -15.29
C PRO A 50 -15.49 -4.27 -15.67
N ALA A 51 -16.19 -5.15 -14.94
CA ALA A 51 -17.59 -5.45 -15.22
C ALA A 51 -18.50 -4.21 -15.08
N LEU A 52 -18.21 -3.32 -14.13
CA LEU A 52 -19.07 -2.18 -13.80
C LEU A 52 -19.23 -1.18 -14.97
N ILE A 53 -18.24 -1.09 -15.87
CA ILE A 53 -18.30 -0.22 -17.07
C ILE A 53 -19.57 -0.51 -17.89
N GLY A 54 -19.96 -1.78 -17.98
CA GLY A 54 -21.12 -2.23 -18.76
C GLY A 54 -22.46 -1.80 -18.17
N PHE A 55 -22.56 -1.53 -16.86
CA PHE A 55 -23.78 -1.00 -16.26
C PHE A 55 -23.98 0.48 -16.56
N TYR A 56 -22.89 1.25 -16.65
CA TYR A 56 -22.97 2.67 -16.98
C TYR A 56 -23.29 2.93 -18.45
N ALA A 57 -22.90 2.03 -19.37
CA ALA A 57 -23.25 2.12 -20.79
C ALA A 57 -24.76 2.13 -21.10
N ASN A 58 -25.60 1.71 -20.15
CA ASN A 58 -27.06 1.81 -20.29
C ASN A 58 -27.66 3.03 -19.55
N LYS A 59 -26.85 3.77 -18.79
CA LYS A 59 -27.27 4.88 -17.94
C LYS A 59 -26.80 6.25 -18.46
N THR A 60 -25.65 6.30 -19.10
CA THR A 60 -25.07 7.53 -19.66
C THR A 60 -24.31 7.24 -20.96
N ASP A 61 -24.29 8.22 -21.86
CA ASP A 61 -23.44 8.25 -23.05
C ASP A 61 -22.13 9.04 -22.80
N ASP A 62 -21.96 9.64 -21.62
CA ASP A 62 -20.83 10.50 -21.29
C ASP A 62 -19.55 9.68 -21.11
N TYR A 63 -18.47 10.15 -21.73
CA TYR A 63 -17.13 9.66 -21.45
C TYR A 63 -16.68 10.16 -20.08
N ALA A 64 -15.91 9.36 -19.35
CA ALA A 64 -15.35 9.77 -18.07
C ALA A 64 -13.83 9.61 -18.07
N LEU A 65 -13.14 10.66 -17.65
CA LEU A 65 -11.70 10.75 -17.63
C LEU A 65 -11.23 11.04 -16.20
N LEU A 66 -10.56 10.07 -15.59
CA LEU A 66 -9.91 10.14 -14.29
C LEU A 66 -8.48 10.67 -14.46
N LEU A 67 -8.19 11.86 -13.91
CA LEU A 67 -6.94 12.59 -14.18
C LEU A 67 -6.63 13.63 -13.12
N PRO A 68 -5.50 13.51 -12.38
CA PRO A 68 -4.95 12.29 -11.84
C PRO A 68 -5.72 11.86 -10.58
N VAL A 69 -5.56 10.59 -10.19
CA VAL A 69 -5.74 10.20 -8.78
C VAL A 69 -4.37 9.99 -8.15
N LEU A 70 -4.17 10.55 -6.97
CA LEU A 70 -2.98 10.39 -6.16
C LEU A 70 -3.43 10.03 -4.74
N GLY A 71 -2.90 8.94 -4.22
CA GLY A 71 -3.18 8.49 -2.86
C GLY A 71 -1.91 8.03 -2.17
N ALA A 72 -1.87 8.19 -0.86
CA ALA A 72 -0.86 7.58 -0.01
C ALA A 72 -1.43 7.38 1.40
N ASP A 73 -1.02 6.30 2.04
CA ASP A 73 -1.24 6.04 3.46
C ASP A 73 -0.05 5.32 4.05
N GLY A 74 0.15 5.48 5.34
CA GLY A 74 1.22 4.82 6.06
C GLY A 74 0.90 4.78 7.54
N ALA A 75 1.57 3.88 8.24
CA ALA A 75 1.58 3.84 9.68
C ALA A 75 3.02 3.70 10.16
N ASP A 76 3.40 4.56 11.10
CA ASP A 76 4.60 4.39 11.90
C ASP A 76 4.15 4.18 13.35
N LYS A 77 3.92 2.92 13.69
CA LYS A 77 3.33 2.52 14.97
C LYS A 77 4.19 2.97 16.15
N ASP A 78 5.50 2.98 15.95
CA ASP A 78 6.49 3.03 17.00
C ASP A 78 7.47 4.21 16.82
N ASP A 79 7.15 5.18 15.97
CA ASP A 79 8.03 6.29 15.58
C ASP A 79 9.43 5.77 15.18
N MET A 80 9.45 4.72 14.37
CA MET A 80 10.66 3.95 14.02
C MET A 80 11.72 4.84 13.36
N ILE A 81 11.31 5.78 12.49
CA ILE A 81 12.25 6.70 11.83
C ILE A 81 12.94 7.58 12.88
N ASP A 82 12.16 8.20 13.77
CA ASP A 82 12.70 9.05 14.85
C ASP A 82 13.62 8.25 15.80
N LYS A 83 13.31 6.97 16.04
CA LYS A 83 14.17 6.09 16.85
C LYS A 83 15.48 5.73 16.16
N PHE A 84 15.50 5.56 14.83
CA PHE A 84 16.76 5.38 14.09
C PHE A 84 17.60 6.65 14.10
N ASP A 85 16.99 7.84 14.03
CA ASP A 85 17.69 9.12 14.16
C ASP A 85 18.33 9.26 15.55
N ASN A 86 17.57 8.96 16.63
CA ASN A 86 18.09 8.98 18.00
C ASN A 86 19.26 7.99 18.20
N LEU A 87 19.15 6.77 17.64
CA LEU A 87 20.22 5.77 17.68
C LEU A 87 21.49 6.26 16.99
N GLN A 88 21.37 6.96 15.86
CA GLN A 88 22.52 7.54 15.16
C GLN A 88 23.16 8.66 15.99
N ASP A 89 22.35 9.53 16.58
CA ASP A 89 22.83 10.59 17.47
C ASP A 89 23.57 10.02 18.68
N SER A 90 23.07 8.95 19.30
CA SER A 90 23.72 8.31 20.45
C SER A 90 24.97 7.51 20.06
N TYR A 91 25.00 6.91 18.86
CA TYR A 91 26.20 6.28 18.30
C TYR A 91 27.31 7.30 18.02
N ASP A 92 27.00 8.39 17.32
CA ASP A 92 27.96 9.46 17.00
C ASP A 92 28.46 10.16 18.28
N GLY A 93 27.58 10.36 19.25
CA GLY A 93 27.93 10.85 20.58
C GLY A 93 28.92 9.94 21.29
N LEU A 94 28.73 8.62 21.21
CA LEU A 94 29.65 7.63 21.78
C LEU A 94 31.02 7.65 21.08
N ASP A 95 31.07 7.67 19.74
CA ASP A 95 32.34 7.74 18.98
C ASP A 95 33.14 9.00 19.33
N ALA A 96 32.45 10.14 19.39
CA ALA A 96 33.04 11.41 19.74
C ALA A 96 33.60 11.42 21.17
N ALA A 97 32.86 10.84 22.14
CA ALA A 97 33.29 10.75 23.53
C ALA A 97 34.50 9.81 23.70
N ILE A 98 34.55 8.69 22.97
CA ILE A 98 35.71 7.79 22.91
C ILE A 98 36.93 8.53 22.34
N SER A 99 36.75 9.23 21.22
CA SER A 99 37.80 10.02 20.56
C SER A 99 38.35 11.14 21.45
N ALA A 100 37.50 11.75 22.27
CA ALA A 100 37.87 12.79 23.24
C ALA A 100 38.40 12.24 24.58
N SER A 101 38.32 10.91 24.80
CA SER A 101 38.58 10.28 26.11
C SER A 101 37.71 10.87 27.25
N ASP A 102 36.48 11.28 26.93
CA ASP A 102 35.53 11.79 27.90
C ASP A 102 34.77 10.64 28.59
N VAL A 103 35.27 10.22 29.74
CA VAL A 103 34.69 9.14 30.55
C VAL A 103 33.22 9.39 30.92
N SER A 104 32.81 10.65 31.11
CA SER A 104 31.42 10.97 31.44
C SER A 104 30.53 10.81 30.21
N GLY A 105 30.95 11.37 29.08
CA GLY A 105 30.27 11.23 27.79
C GLY A 105 30.15 9.77 27.35
N ILE A 106 31.22 8.97 27.49
CA ILE A 106 31.19 7.54 27.16
C ILE A 106 30.11 6.81 27.96
N ASN A 107 29.99 7.07 29.26
CA ASN A 107 28.97 6.40 30.09
C ASN A 107 27.55 6.84 29.71
N GLN A 108 27.38 8.10 29.36
CA GLN A 108 26.08 8.67 28.95
C GLN A 108 25.63 8.08 27.61
N TYR A 109 26.39 8.32 26.54
CA TYR A 109 26.00 7.93 25.18
C TYR A 109 25.93 6.42 24.99
N ARG A 110 26.76 5.65 25.71
CA ARG A 110 26.62 4.18 25.74
C ARG A 110 25.29 3.74 26.36
N GLY A 111 24.82 4.44 27.39
CA GLY A 111 23.52 4.16 28.01
C GLY A 111 22.38 4.52 27.06
N GLU A 112 22.44 5.71 26.48
CA GLU A 112 21.46 6.18 25.48
C GLU A 112 21.39 5.22 24.28
N LEU A 113 22.54 4.80 23.73
CA LEU A 113 22.57 3.85 22.60
C LEU A 113 21.98 2.48 22.94
N ILE A 114 22.16 1.99 24.18
CA ILE A 114 21.51 0.75 24.65
C ILE A 114 20.00 0.93 24.72
N ASP A 115 19.54 2.06 25.28
CA ASP A 115 18.12 2.38 25.41
C ASP A 115 17.47 2.54 24.02
N ASP A 116 18.16 3.18 23.07
CA ASP A 116 17.70 3.37 21.69
C ASP A 116 17.61 2.04 20.93
N LEU A 117 18.63 1.17 21.06
CA LEU A 117 18.59 -0.20 20.51
C LEU A 117 17.42 -1.00 21.08
N GLN A 118 17.15 -0.89 22.38
CA GLN A 118 16.01 -1.55 23.02
C GLN A 118 14.67 -0.97 22.55
N ALA A 119 14.59 0.34 22.33
CA ALA A 119 13.39 1.02 21.87
C ALA A 119 13.00 0.66 20.42
N LEU A 120 13.99 0.26 19.60
CA LEU A 120 13.81 -0.26 18.24
C LEU A 120 13.42 -1.75 18.20
N GLN A 121 13.39 -2.46 19.32
CA GLN A 121 12.97 -3.86 19.30
C GLN A 121 11.49 -3.99 18.95
N ASN A 122 11.19 -4.80 17.92
CA ASN A 122 9.85 -5.05 17.39
C ASN A 122 9.15 -3.82 16.78
N THR A 123 9.90 -2.80 16.39
CA THR A 123 9.33 -1.65 15.69
C THR A 123 9.21 -1.92 14.20
N SER A 124 8.09 -1.50 13.61
CA SER A 124 7.87 -1.53 12.17
C SER A 124 7.09 -0.33 11.71
N GLY A 125 7.27 0.01 10.44
CA GLY A 125 6.48 1.03 9.76
C GLY A 125 6.19 0.61 8.33
N TYR A 126 5.09 1.09 7.78
CA TYR A 126 4.77 0.88 6.37
C TYR A 126 4.34 2.18 5.70
N VAL A 127 4.54 2.22 4.40
CA VAL A 127 3.97 3.25 3.54
C VAL A 127 3.50 2.62 2.24
N SER A 128 2.29 3.01 1.82
CA SER A 128 1.75 2.77 0.49
C SER A 128 1.51 4.09 -0.22
N ALA A 129 1.70 4.07 -1.53
CA ALA A 129 1.32 5.18 -2.38
C ALA A 129 0.80 4.65 -3.72
N GLY A 130 -0.01 5.46 -4.40
CA GLY A 130 -0.43 5.11 -5.74
C GLY A 130 -0.88 6.30 -6.56
N PHE A 131 -0.87 6.04 -7.86
CA PHE A 131 -1.18 6.97 -8.92
C PHE A 131 -2.02 6.26 -9.97
N GLY A 132 -3.09 6.90 -10.40
CA GLY A 132 -4.03 6.32 -11.35
C GLY A 132 -4.48 7.28 -12.43
N PHE A 133 -4.76 6.69 -13.59
CA PHE A 133 -5.39 7.31 -14.73
C PHE A 133 -6.37 6.32 -15.33
N ALA A 134 -7.55 6.80 -15.75
CA ALA A 134 -8.48 5.99 -16.52
C ALA A 134 -9.28 6.86 -17.49
N LEU A 135 -9.51 6.34 -18.69
CA LEU A 135 -10.48 6.88 -19.65
C LEU A 135 -11.53 5.81 -19.90
N ALA A 136 -12.71 6.01 -19.33
CA ALA A 136 -13.87 5.15 -19.50
C ALA A 136 -14.72 5.60 -20.68
N LEU A 137 -15.00 4.64 -21.55
CA LEU A 137 -15.75 4.78 -22.79
C LEU A 137 -16.98 3.86 -22.74
N PRO A 138 -18.11 4.33 -22.19
CA PRO A 138 -19.32 3.52 -22.02
C PRO A 138 -20.08 3.35 -23.35
N THR A 139 -19.40 2.97 -24.43
CA THR A 139 -20.03 2.86 -25.75
C THR A 139 -21.04 1.72 -25.79
N THR A 140 -22.15 1.93 -26.49
CA THR A 140 -23.24 0.93 -26.63
C THR A 140 -22.84 -0.35 -27.37
N ARG A 141 -21.70 -0.38 -28.07
CA ARG A 141 -21.21 -1.59 -28.76
C ARG A 141 -20.27 -2.41 -27.88
N ILE A 142 -19.25 -1.77 -27.33
CA ILE A 142 -18.24 -2.40 -26.47
C ILE A 142 -17.88 -1.36 -25.40
N PRO A 143 -18.55 -1.40 -24.24
CA PRO A 143 -18.12 -0.63 -23.09
C PRO A 143 -16.68 -0.99 -22.76
N MET A 144 -15.81 0.00 -22.68
CA MET A 144 -14.38 -0.23 -22.45
C MET A 144 -13.76 0.91 -21.64
N ALA A 145 -12.56 0.68 -21.12
CA ALA A 145 -11.75 1.74 -20.53
C ALA A 145 -10.27 1.46 -20.78
N ILE A 146 -9.48 2.52 -20.89
CA ILE A 146 -8.01 2.44 -20.90
C ILE A 146 -7.54 2.95 -19.55
N PHE A 147 -6.64 2.23 -18.89
CA PHE A 147 -6.16 2.62 -17.57
C PHE A 147 -4.65 2.48 -17.43
N LEU A 148 -4.11 3.30 -16.55
CA LEU A 148 -2.79 3.16 -15.96
C LEU A 148 -2.96 3.22 -14.45
N ASN A 149 -2.39 2.25 -13.76
CA ASN A 149 -2.46 2.13 -12.30
C ASN A 149 -1.08 1.78 -11.76
N THR A 150 -0.54 2.64 -10.93
CA THR A 150 0.71 2.39 -10.23
C THR A 150 0.42 2.38 -8.74
N TYR A 151 0.88 1.35 -8.05
CA TYR A 151 0.89 1.31 -6.59
C TYR A 151 2.27 0.87 -6.11
N MET A 152 2.65 1.34 -4.93
CA MET A 152 3.92 1.07 -4.28
C MET A 152 3.63 0.73 -2.83
N ASP A 153 4.33 -0.28 -2.33
CA ASP A 153 4.26 -0.77 -0.96
C ASP A 153 5.69 -0.84 -0.42
N ALA A 154 5.95 -0.22 0.73
CA ALA A 154 7.24 -0.27 1.40
C ALA A 154 7.03 -0.57 2.88
N ILE A 155 7.85 -1.46 3.42
CA ILE A 155 7.88 -1.83 4.82
C ILE A 155 9.28 -1.66 5.38
N GLY A 156 9.37 -0.98 6.51
CA GLY A 156 10.59 -0.78 7.28
C GLY A 156 10.55 -1.59 8.57
N LEU A 157 11.65 -2.25 8.89
CA LEU A 157 11.81 -3.13 10.05
C LEU A 157 13.15 -2.84 10.75
N ALA A 158 13.15 -2.90 12.09
CA ALA A 158 14.37 -2.90 12.88
C ALA A 158 14.72 -4.33 13.34
N ALA A 159 15.94 -4.78 13.02
CA ALA A 159 16.48 -6.05 13.46
C ALA A 159 17.60 -5.80 14.49
N ILE A 160 17.29 -5.95 15.77
CA ILE A 160 18.21 -5.64 16.86
C ILE A 160 18.92 -6.89 17.35
N GLU A 161 20.25 -6.87 17.35
CA GLU A 161 21.09 -7.98 17.76
C GLU A 161 21.53 -7.81 19.22
N GLN A 162 21.25 -8.83 20.05
CA GLN A 162 21.58 -8.79 21.48
C GLN A 162 23.09 -8.68 21.74
N SER A 163 23.92 -9.15 20.79
CA SER A 163 25.38 -9.04 20.87
C SER A 163 25.86 -7.59 20.93
N ASP A 164 25.18 -6.66 20.26
CA ASP A 164 25.53 -5.23 20.32
C ASP A 164 25.23 -4.66 21.70
N ILE A 165 24.05 -4.98 22.25
CA ILE A 165 23.66 -4.55 23.60
C ILE A 165 24.65 -5.10 24.64
N ASP A 166 25.00 -6.38 24.52
CA ASP A 166 25.95 -7.04 25.42
C ASP A 166 27.36 -6.41 25.30
N MET A 167 27.81 -6.14 24.07
CA MET A 167 29.09 -5.46 23.80
C MET A 167 29.10 -4.07 24.43
N LEU A 168 28.08 -3.25 24.16
CA LEU A 168 27.95 -1.92 24.73
C LEU A 168 27.90 -1.96 26.25
N SER A 169 27.17 -2.89 26.86
CA SER A 169 27.07 -2.98 28.33
C SER A 169 28.41 -3.27 29.03
N THR A 170 29.38 -3.83 28.30
CA THR A 170 30.69 -4.27 28.83
C THR A 170 31.85 -3.35 28.49
N ILE A 171 31.63 -2.25 27.74
CA ILE A 171 32.66 -1.26 27.43
C ILE A 171 33.23 -0.67 28.73
N ASP A 172 34.56 -0.77 28.90
CA ASP A 172 35.31 -0.07 29.94
C ASP A 172 35.53 1.40 29.55
N PRO A 173 34.92 2.38 30.23
CA PRO A 173 35.08 3.79 29.90
C PRO A 173 36.51 4.32 30.06
N LEU A 174 37.36 3.64 30.84
CA LEU A 174 38.76 4.02 31.04
C LEU A 174 39.69 3.48 29.94
N ASN A 175 39.23 2.46 29.20
CA ASN A 175 39.95 1.87 28.09
C ASN A 175 38.96 1.38 27.02
N PRO A 176 38.22 2.31 26.38
CA PRO A 176 37.19 1.94 25.42
C PRO A 176 37.80 1.35 24.15
N PRO A 177 37.19 0.30 23.56
CA PRO A 177 37.56 -0.15 22.23
C PRO A 177 37.16 0.89 21.18
N GLN A 178 37.70 0.76 19.96
CA GLN A 178 37.05 1.40 18.80
C GLN A 178 35.69 0.73 18.57
N ILE A 179 34.65 1.54 18.38
CA ILE A 179 33.35 1.04 17.98
C ILE A 179 33.32 0.88 16.45
N ASN A 180 32.77 -0.23 15.99
CA ASN A 180 32.54 -0.51 14.57
C ASN A 180 31.03 -0.41 14.29
N ASP A 181 30.65 -0.59 13.04
CA ASP A 181 29.23 -0.73 12.67
C ASP A 181 28.54 -1.80 13.51
N LEU A 182 27.30 -1.51 13.90
CA LEU A 182 26.45 -2.42 14.66
C LEU A 182 26.05 -3.63 13.81
N ASP A 183 25.91 -4.79 14.45
CA ASP A 183 25.32 -5.98 13.83
C ASP A 183 23.79 -5.83 13.69
N SER A 184 23.19 -5.00 14.54
CA SER A 184 21.81 -4.53 14.44
C SER A 184 21.61 -3.76 13.14
N ALA A 185 20.45 -3.91 12.51
CA ALA A 185 20.19 -3.43 11.15
C ALA A 185 18.81 -2.80 10.98
N GLY A 186 18.77 -1.77 10.13
CA GLY A 186 17.52 -1.30 9.52
C GLY A 186 17.31 -2.00 8.18
N ILE A 187 16.10 -2.47 7.95
CA ILE A 187 15.70 -3.19 6.75
C ILE A 187 14.50 -2.50 6.12
N VAL A 188 14.57 -2.22 4.82
CA VAL A 188 13.44 -1.77 4.01
C VAL A 188 13.25 -2.75 2.87
N ALA A 189 12.05 -3.29 2.76
CA ALA A 189 11.59 -4.02 1.59
C ALA A 189 10.51 -3.19 0.92
N ALA A 190 10.67 -2.90 -0.37
CA ALA A 190 9.68 -2.15 -1.12
C ALA A 190 9.43 -2.78 -2.48
N GLY A 191 8.23 -2.60 -2.99
CA GLY A 191 7.88 -2.98 -4.35
C GLY A 191 6.91 -2.00 -4.93
N SER A 192 6.96 -1.85 -6.24
CA SER A 192 5.97 -1.08 -6.99
C SER A 192 5.50 -1.89 -8.18
N THR A 193 4.24 -1.68 -8.56
CA THR A 193 3.65 -2.34 -9.70
C THR A 193 2.94 -1.31 -10.54
N THR A 194 3.27 -1.26 -11.82
CA THR A 194 2.64 -0.41 -12.82
C THR A 194 1.89 -1.27 -13.83
N ASP A 195 0.58 -1.13 -13.82
CA ASP A 195 -0.35 -1.77 -14.74
C ASP A 195 -0.74 -0.79 -15.85
N ILE A 196 -0.61 -1.22 -17.10
CA ILE A 196 -1.18 -0.54 -18.27
C ILE A 196 -2.10 -1.51 -18.96
N GLY A 197 -3.40 -1.19 -19.03
CA GLY A 197 -4.40 -2.14 -19.49
C GLY A 197 -5.56 -1.53 -20.23
N VAL A 198 -6.35 -2.41 -20.82
CA VAL A 198 -7.62 -2.07 -21.45
C VAL A 198 -8.69 -2.97 -20.86
N ALA A 199 -9.65 -2.38 -20.18
CA ALA A 199 -10.82 -3.05 -19.66
C ALA A 199 -11.92 -3.12 -20.73
N PHE A 200 -12.56 -4.27 -20.88
CA PHE A 200 -13.75 -4.46 -21.69
C PHE A 200 -14.87 -4.99 -20.81
N SER A 201 -16.10 -4.53 -21.01
CA SER A 201 -17.28 -5.07 -20.34
C SER A 201 -18.35 -5.50 -21.34
N MET A 202 -18.91 -6.67 -21.09
CA MET A 202 -19.94 -7.30 -21.92
C MET A 202 -21.25 -7.37 -21.12
N PRO A 203 -22.21 -6.47 -21.41
CA PRO A 203 -23.53 -6.53 -20.79
C PRO A 203 -24.40 -7.60 -21.45
N PHE A 204 -25.15 -8.34 -20.64
CA PHE A 204 -26.17 -9.29 -21.05
C PHE A 204 -27.29 -9.36 -20.01
N SER A 205 -28.28 -10.22 -20.23
CA SER A 205 -29.39 -10.41 -19.32
C SER A 205 -29.68 -11.89 -19.09
N ILE A 206 -29.85 -12.30 -17.84
CA ILE A 206 -30.28 -13.65 -17.45
C ILE A 206 -31.64 -13.53 -16.76
N VAL A 207 -32.70 -14.07 -17.36
CA VAL A 207 -34.06 -14.03 -16.77
C VAL A 207 -34.48 -12.59 -16.39
N ASN A 208 -34.27 -11.63 -17.30
CA ASN A 208 -34.49 -10.18 -17.11
C ASN A 208 -33.63 -9.51 -16.01
N MET A 209 -32.67 -10.21 -15.41
CA MET A 209 -31.68 -9.62 -14.52
C MET A 209 -30.50 -9.09 -15.35
N PRO A 210 -30.12 -7.80 -15.24
CA PRO A 210 -28.90 -7.27 -15.84
C PRO A 210 -27.66 -7.95 -15.25
N VAL A 211 -26.78 -8.43 -16.13
CA VAL A 211 -25.50 -9.05 -15.77
C VAL A 211 -24.42 -8.53 -16.71
N THR A 212 -23.25 -8.23 -16.18
CA THR A 212 -22.08 -7.77 -16.95
C THR A 212 -20.88 -8.64 -16.60
N VAL A 213 -20.10 -9.01 -17.61
CA VAL A 213 -18.78 -9.65 -17.42
C VAL A 213 -17.72 -8.75 -17.99
N GLY A 214 -16.68 -8.47 -17.19
CA GLY A 214 -15.55 -7.65 -17.57
C GLY A 214 -14.24 -8.44 -17.64
N ILE A 215 -13.35 -8.01 -18.52
CA ILE A 215 -11.98 -8.51 -18.63
C ILE A 215 -11.01 -7.36 -18.89
N SER A 216 -9.88 -7.36 -18.20
CA SER A 216 -8.80 -6.39 -18.35
C SER A 216 -7.47 -7.08 -18.59
N PRO A 217 -7.11 -7.40 -19.85
CA PRO A 217 -5.72 -7.68 -20.18
C PRO A 217 -4.83 -6.47 -19.86
N LYS A 218 -3.69 -6.71 -19.23
CA LYS A 218 -2.74 -5.65 -18.86
C LYS A 218 -1.29 -6.11 -19.01
N ILE A 219 -0.43 -5.15 -19.33
CA ILE A 219 1.02 -5.27 -19.19
C ILE A 219 1.35 -4.74 -17.81
N GLN A 220 2.09 -5.53 -17.05
CA GLN A 220 2.42 -5.26 -15.66
C GLN A 220 3.95 -5.18 -15.55
N ARG A 221 4.45 -4.07 -15.02
CA ARG A 221 5.85 -3.92 -14.63
C ARG A 221 5.92 -3.95 -13.12
N VAL A 222 6.79 -4.79 -12.59
CA VAL A 222 7.04 -4.91 -11.15
C VAL A 222 8.48 -4.49 -10.91
N ASP A 223 8.68 -3.53 -10.01
CA ASP A 223 9.99 -3.10 -9.54
C ASP A 223 10.10 -3.46 -8.06
N ALA A 224 11.11 -4.24 -7.68
CA ALA A 224 11.34 -4.70 -6.32
C ALA A 224 12.65 -4.13 -5.77
N TYR A 225 12.62 -3.65 -4.53
CA TYR A 225 13.72 -3.00 -3.83
C TYR A 225 13.96 -3.69 -2.50
N PHE A 226 15.23 -3.93 -2.18
CA PHE A 226 15.64 -4.44 -0.87
C PHE A 226 16.86 -3.67 -0.38
N TYR A 227 16.71 -3.01 0.75
CA TYR A 227 17.73 -2.21 1.41
C TYR A 227 17.94 -2.72 2.83
N ALA A 228 19.17 -3.10 3.17
CA ALA A 228 19.53 -3.58 4.50
C ALA A 228 20.94 -3.09 4.87
N VAL A 229 21.03 -2.32 5.94
CA VAL A 229 22.28 -1.69 6.42
C VAL A 229 22.34 -1.74 7.95
N SER A 230 23.54 -1.58 8.51
CA SER A 230 23.71 -1.44 9.97
C SER A 230 22.88 -0.27 10.50
N ALA A 231 22.30 -0.43 11.68
CA ALA A 231 21.34 0.50 12.27
C ALA A 231 21.91 1.92 12.43
N ASN A 232 23.20 2.02 12.74
CA ASN A 232 23.93 3.29 12.85
C ASN A 232 24.25 3.97 11.51
N ASN A 233 23.94 3.34 10.38
CA ASN A 233 24.12 3.88 9.03
C ASN A 233 22.79 3.88 8.25
N PHE A 234 21.66 3.73 8.93
CA PHE A 234 20.36 3.62 8.29
C PHE A 234 19.85 5.00 7.88
N GLU A 235 19.71 5.21 6.57
CA GLU A 235 19.04 6.39 6.03
C GLU A 235 17.80 5.96 5.23
N ALA A 236 16.63 6.39 5.68
CA ALA A 236 15.36 6.08 5.02
C ALA A 236 15.23 6.69 3.62
N SER A 237 16.12 7.60 3.21
CA SER A 237 16.13 8.18 1.85
C SER A 237 16.95 7.38 0.84
N ASP A 238 17.77 6.41 1.27
CA ASP A 238 18.73 5.72 0.39
C ASP A 238 18.18 4.47 -0.30
N PHE A 239 16.96 4.03 0.05
CA PHE A 239 16.40 2.76 -0.43
C PHE A 239 16.02 2.76 -1.91
N ASP A 240 15.78 3.93 -2.52
CA ASP A 240 15.27 4.06 -3.89
C ASP A 240 16.37 4.09 -4.98
N ASP A 241 17.65 3.95 -4.58
CA ASP A 241 18.80 3.94 -5.48
C ASP A 241 18.74 2.74 -6.46
N ASP A 242 19.05 2.98 -7.74
CA ASP A 242 18.97 2.00 -8.83
C ASP A 242 19.78 0.71 -8.55
N LYS A 243 20.80 0.80 -7.69
CA LYS A 243 21.64 -0.34 -7.29
C LYS A 243 20.90 -1.39 -6.43
N TYR A 244 19.71 -1.07 -5.92
CA TYR A 244 18.87 -1.95 -5.09
C TYR A 244 17.64 -2.47 -5.82
N ARG A 245 17.43 -2.11 -7.10
CA ARG A 245 16.24 -2.43 -7.88
C ARG A 245 16.42 -3.66 -8.77
N THR A 246 15.47 -4.58 -8.72
CA THR A 246 15.20 -5.56 -9.79
C THR A 246 13.88 -5.19 -10.45
N ASP A 247 13.76 -5.33 -11.77
CA ASP A 247 12.50 -5.13 -12.48
C ASP A 247 12.15 -6.30 -13.41
N GLU A 248 10.86 -6.60 -13.50
CA GLU A 248 10.31 -7.57 -14.44
C GLU A 248 9.06 -6.99 -15.12
N THR A 249 8.89 -7.29 -16.42
CA THR A 249 7.69 -6.92 -17.17
C THR A 249 7.04 -8.16 -17.74
N SER A 250 5.74 -8.26 -17.54
CA SER A 250 4.94 -9.47 -17.71
C SER A 250 3.53 -9.11 -18.20
N PHE A 251 2.77 -10.14 -18.55
CA PHE A 251 1.37 -10.02 -18.87
C PHE A 251 0.53 -10.47 -17.68
N ASN A 252 -0.55 -9.74 -17.38
CA ASN A 252 -1.53 -10.12 -16.38
C ASN A 252 -2.97 -9.87 -16.89
N VAL A 253 -3.97 -10.34 -16.16
CA VAL A 253 -5.38 -10.18 -16.51
C VAL A 253 -6.25 -10.10 -15.27
N ASP A 254 -7.22 -9.18 -15.31
CA ASP A 254 -8.29 -9.09 -14.31
C ASP A 254 -9.62 -9.53 -14.95
N VAL A 255 -10.48 -10.19 -14.18
CA VAL A 255 -11.82 -10.63 -14.63
C VAL A 255 -12.85 -10.26 -13.58
N GLY A 256 -13.96 -9.67 -14.03
CA GLY A 256 -15.05 -9.25 -13.18
C GLY A 256 -16.39 -9.78 -13.63
N ILE A 257 -17.31 -9.97 -12.69
CA ILE A 257 -18.73 -10.15 -12.95
C ILE A 257 -19.52 -9.23 -12.01
N ALA A 258 -20.60 -8.65 -12.52
CA ALA A 258 -21.53 -7.87 -11.72
C ALA A 258 -22.97 -8.14 -12.17
N LEU A 259 -23.90 -8.12 -11.23
CA LEU A 259 -25.31 -8.45 -11.44
C LEU A 259 -26.22 -7.54 -10.62
N GLN A 260 -27.37 -7.18 -11.20
CA GLN A 260 -28.37 -6.31 -10.58
C GLN A 260 -29.70 -7.03 -10.38
N PRO A 261 -29.86 -7.82 -9.30
CA PRO A 261 -31.05 -8.64 -9.07
C PRO A 261 -32.29 -7.82 -8.72
N MET A 262 -32.11 -6.59 -8.25
CA MET A 262 -33.15 -5.59 -8.08
C MET A 262 -32.59 -4.20 -8.38
N GLU A 263 -33.47 -3.24 -8.64
CA GLU A 263 -33.08 -1.85 -8.86
C GLU A 263 -32.27 -1.31 -7.66
N GLY A 264 -31.17 -0.62 -7.95
CA GLY A 264 -30.24 -0.09 -6.95
C GLY A 264 -29.26 -1.10 -6.36
N MET A 265 -29.55 -2.41 -6.36
CA MET A 265 -28.66 -3.41 -5.77
C MET A 265 -27.70 -3.99 -6.80
N THR A 266 -26.39 -3.90 -6.55
CA THR A 266 -25.34 -4.53 -7.33
C THR A 266 -24.63 -5.58 -6.47
N LEU A 267 -24.52 -6.81 -6.98
CA LEU A 267 -23.60 -7.82 -6.46
C LEU A 267 -22.46 -7.99 -7.46
N ALA A 268 -21.24 -8.11 -6.98
CA ALA A 268 -20.07 -8.21 -7.85
C ALA A 268 -19.00 -9.13 -7.27
N LEU A 269 -18.20 -9.68 -8.17
CA LEU A 269 -17.03 -10.47 -7.87
C LEU A 269 -15.95 -10.08 -8.87
N VAL A 270 -14.73 -9.83 -8.39
CA VAL A 270 -13.58 -9.54 -9.24
C VAL A 270 -12.41 -10.40 -8.81
N GLY A 271 -11.70 -10.96 -9.79
CA GLY A 271 -10.38 -11.56 -9.62
C GLY A 271 -9.36 -10.67 -10.31
N LYS A 272 -8.46 -10.07 -9.55
CA LYS A 272 -7.36 -9.25 -10.04
C LYS A 272 -6.07 -10.06 -10.07
N ASN A 273 -5.15 -9.67 -10.96
CA ASN A 273 -3.82 -10.26 -11.09
C ASN A 273 -3.85 -11.79 -11.20
N LEU A 274 -4.72 -12.33 -12.07
CA LEU A 274 -4.96 -13.78 -12.14
C LEU A 274 -3.74 -14.62 -12.57
N ILE A 275 -2.66 -13.97 -12.99
CA ILE A 275 -1.37 -14.59 -13.28
C ILE A 275 -0.40 -14.15 -12.18
N SER A 276 -0.01 -15.09 -11.31
CA SER A 276 0.95 -14.84 -10.23
C SER A 276 2.34 -14.51 -10.77
N GLN A 277 3.04 -13.61 -10.10
CA GLN A 277 4.40 -13.18 -10.45
C GLN A 277 5.23 -12.97 -9.20
N ASP A 278 6.49 -13.39 -9.26
CA ASP A 278 7.46 -13.26 -8.19
C ASP A 278 8.71 -12.57 -8.75
N VAL A 279 9.12 -11.46 -8.15
CA VAL A 279 10.32 -10.72 -8.53
C VAL A 279 11.32 -10.76 -7.38
N ASP A 280 12.39 -11.53 -7.59
CA ASP A 280 13.49 -11.66 -6.64
C ASP A 280 14.29 -10.36 -6.53
N THR A 281 14.49 -9.85 -5.31
CA THR A 281 15.39 -8.73 -5.08
C THR A 281 16.86 -9.16 -5.21
N LEU A 282 17.75 -8.18 -5.35
CA LEU A 282 19.19 -8.44 -5.32
C LEU A 282 19.59 -9.10 -3.99
N ALA A 283 20.47 -10.08 -4.07
CA ALA A 283 20.95 -10.80 -2.90
C ALA A 283 21.88 -9.91 -2.07
N ILE A 284 21.39 -9.37 -0.96
CA ILE A 284 22.20 -8.66 0.04
C ILE A 284 22.53 -9.65 1.15
N ASN A 285 23.81 -9.85 1.43
CA ASN A 285 24.30 -10.79 2.46
C ASN A 285 23.72 -12.22 2.32
N ASN A 286 23.59 -12.70 1.07
CA ASN A 286 23.10 -14.04 0.75
C ASN A 286 21.62 -14.28 1.13
N ARG A 287 20.83 -13.20 1.22
CA ARG A 287 19.38 -13.19 1.39
C ARG A 287 18.72 -12.48 0.23
N THR A 288 17.60 -13.05 -0.19
CA THR A 288 16.72 -12.51 -1.20
C THR A 288 15.35 -12.40 -0.55
N VAL A 289 14.68 -11.27 -0.77
CA VAL A 289 13.25 -11.13 -0.51
C VAL A 289 12.59 -11.09 -1.88
N SER A 290 11.46 -11.77 -2.05
CA SER A 290 10.77 -11.79 -3.33
C SER A 290 9.49 -10.99 -3.19
N TYR A 291 9.31 -10.00 -4.08
CA TYR A 291 8.10 -9.22 -4.13
C TYR A 291 7.08 -9.92 -5.03
N GLN A 292 5.86 -10.10 -4.52
CA GLN A 292 4.84 -10.94 -5.11
C GLN A 292 3.65 -10.13 -5.59
N VAL A 293 3.17 -10.50 -6.77
CA VAL A 293 1.88 -10.06 -7.30
C VAL A 293 1.00 -11.29 -7.45
N GLU A 294 0.26 -11.58 -6.39
CA GLU A 294 -0.65 -12.73 -6.33
C GLU A 294 -2.05 -12.40 -6.86
N PRO A 295 -2.85 -13.43 -7.24
CA PRO A 295 -4.26 -13.25 -7.52
C PRO A 295 -5.05 -12.81 -6.28
N LEU A 296 -5.78 -11.70 -6.39
CA LEU A 296 -6.73 -11.26 -5.37
C LEU A 296 -8.16 -11.47 -5.86
N VAL A 297 -8.97 -12.20 -5.09
CA VAL A 297 -10.40 -12.36 -5.36
C VAL A 297 -11.20 -11.59 -4.31
N THR A 298 -12.07 -10.68 -4.75
CA THR A 298 -12.90 -9.86 -3.85
C THR A 298 -14.36 -9.95 -4.27
N ALA A 299 -15.25 -10.13 -3.29
CA ALA A 299 -16.69 -10.04 -3.48
C ALA A 299 -17.21 -8.72 -2.91
N GLY A 300 -18.22 -8.14 -3.58
CA GLY A 300 -18.80 -6.86 -3.19
C GLY A 300 -20.32 -6.84 -3.31
N ILE A 301 -20.95 -6.08 -2.44
CA ILE A 301 -22.36 -5.71 -2.51
C ILE A 301 -22.48 -4.20 -2.37
N ALA A 302 -23.34 -3.60 -3.19
CA ALA A 302 -23.71 -2.21 -3.08
C ALA A 302 -25.22 -2.05 -3.24
N TYR A 303 -25.78 -1.11 -2.50
CA TYR A 303 -27.14 -0.67 -2.68
C TYR A 303 -27.15 0.85 -2.86
N ASP A 304 -27.61 1.29 -4.01
CA ASP A 304 -27.70 2.69 -4.40
C ASP A 304 -29.17 3.15 -4.40
N TRP A 305 -29.47 4.08 -3.51
CA TRP A 305 -30.67 4.91 -3.53
C TRP A 305 -30.35 6.22 -4.27
N SER A 306 -31.33 7.12 -4.47
CA SER A 306 -31.07 8.40 -5.15
C SER A 306 -29.99 9.24 -4.45
N ASP A 307 -30.13 9.40 -3.13
CA ASP A 307 -29.34 10.36 -2.35
C ASP A 307 -28.30 9.65 -1.46
N PHE A 308 -28.25 8.33 -1.49
CA PHE A 308 -27.47 7.53 -0.55
C PHE A 308 -27.01 6.22 -1.19
N THR A 309 -25.79 5.78 -0.86
CA THR A 309 -25.25 4.48 -1.25
C THR A 309 -24.66 3.81 -0.02
N ILE A 310 -24.86 2.51 0.14
CA ILE A 310 -24.09 1.66 1.06
C ILE A 310 -23.35 0.61 0.25
N THR A 311 -22.13 0.29 0.64
CA THR A 311 -21.33 -0.76 0.02
C THR A 311 -20.55 -1.54 1.06
N SER A 312 -20.33 -2.83 0.80
CA SER A 312 -19.39 -3.64 1.56
C SER A 312 -18.71 -4.65 0.64
N ASP A 313 -17.39 -4.77 0.81
CA ASP A 313 -16.54 -5.69 0.07
C ASP A 313 -15.77 -6.58 1.04
N ILE A 314 -15.47 -7.81 0.63
CA ILE A 314 -14.65 -8.75 1.38
C ILE A 314 -13.67 -9.45 0.44
N ASP A 315 -12.39 -9.43 0.81
CA ASP A 315 -11.37 -10.22 0.13
C ASP A 315 -11.57 -11.70 0.48
N LEU A 316 -11.69 -12.55 -0.53
CA LEU A 316 -11.93 -14.00 -0.41
C LEU A 316 -10.63 -14.81 -0.38
N THR A 317 -9.52 -14.18 -0.74
CA THR A 317 -8.17 -14.73 -0.70
C THR A 317 -7.33 -13.85 0.19
N GLU A 318 -6.38 -14.45 0.91
CA GLU A 318 -5.29 -13.71 1.53
C GLU A 318 -4.44 -13.09 0.43
N TYR A 319 -3.85 -11.93 0.69
CA TYR A 319 -3.00 -11.23 -0.26
C TYR A 319 -1.62 -10.96 0.32
N GLN A 320 -0.58 -11.54 -0.29
CA GLN A 320 0.81 -11.39 0.14
C GLN A 320 1.62 -10.55 -0.86
N ARG A 321 2.46 -9.66 -0.34
CA ARG A 321 3.41 -8.83 -1.13
C ARG A 321 4.84 -9.33 -1.08
N PHE A 322 5.20 -10.08 -0.06
CA PHE A 322 6.55 -10.54 0.18
C PHE A 322 6.50 -11.97 0.68
N GLU A 323 7.24 -12.89 0.05
CA GLU A 323 7.17 -14.36 0.27
C GLU A 323 7.39 -14.81 1.74
N SER A 324 7.94 -13.94 2.59
CA SER A 324 8.27 -14.20 4.00
C SER A 324 7.44 -13.40 5.01
N LEU A 325 6.53 -12.55 4.54
CA LEU A 325 5.63 -11.77 5.40
C LEU A 325 4.21 -12.37 5.31
N ALA A 326 3.46 -12.31 6.41
CA ALA A 326 2.06 -12.74 6.34
C ALA A 326 1.25 -11.76 5.46
N GLY A 327 0.13 -12.25 4.92
CA GLY A 327 -0.72 -11.45 4.05
C GLY A 327 -1.78 -10.69 4.84
N THR A 328 -2.62 -9.99 4.09
CA THR A 328 -3.79 -9.27 4.60
C THR A 328 -5.05 -9.80 3.94
N GLN A 329 -6.17 -9.71 4.64
CA GLN A 329 -7.48 -9.96 4.05
C GLN A 329 -8.48 -8.92 4.55
N TYR A 330 -8.90 -8.01 3.68
CA TYR A 330 -9.71 -6.89 4.15
C TYR A 330 -11.20 -7.16 4.05
N TRP A 331 -11.92 -6.76 5.10
CA TRP A 331 -13.33 -6.43 5.05
C TRP A 331 -13.50 -4.91 5.01
N ARG A 332 -14.27 -4.43 4.05
CA ARG A 332 -14.49 -3.00 3.79
C ARG A 332 -15.97 -2.69 3.83
N VAL A 333 -16.33 -1.57 4.43
CA VAL A 333 -17.70 -1.06 4.46
C VAL A 333 -17.69 0.46 4.35
N GLY A 334 -18.64 1.01 3.61
CA GLY A 334 -18.75 2.45 3.45
C GLY A 334 -20.12 2.93 3.01
N GLY A 335 -20.30 4.23 3.16
CA GLY A 335 -21.53 4.92 2.77
C GLY A 335 -21.22 6.26 2.12
N GLU A 336 -22.07 6.63 1.15
CA GLU A 336 -22.03 7.91 0.45
C GLU A 336 -23.40 8.57 0.59
N MET A 337 -23.44 9.84 0.96
CA MET A 337 -24.64 10.69 0.97
C MET A 337 -24.44 11.84 0.00
N ARG A 338 -25.41 12.05 -0.90
CA ARG A 338 -25.43 13.10 -1.92
C ARG A 338 -26.58 14.06 -1.63
N PRO A 339 -26.43 15.01 -0.67
CA PRO A 339 -27.51 15.93 -0.30
C PRO A 339 -27.91 16.89 -1.43
N THR A 340 -27.03 17.09 -2.41
CA THR A 340 -27.24 17.94 -3.58
C THR A 340 -26.43 17.40 -4.74
N ASP A 341 -26.77 17.79 -5.98
CA ASP A 341 -26.05 17.34 -7.18
C ASP A 341 -24.57 17.76 -7.22
N TRP A 342 -24.17 18.78 -6.45
CA TRP A 342 -22.80 19.28 -6.40
C TRP A 342 -21.97 18.78 -5.21
N LEU A 343 -22.57 18.09 -4.24
CA LEU A 343 -21.89 17.71 -2.99
C LEU A 343 -22.15 16.24 -2.66
N ALA A 344 -21.08 15.51 -2.38
CA ALA A 344 -21.12 14.17 -1.81
C ALA A 344 -20.30 14.12 -0.52
N LEU A 345 -20.80 13.43 0.49
CA LEU A 345 -20.14 13.16 1.77
C LEU A 345 -20.01 11.65 1.95
N ARG A 346 -18.86 11.19 2.43
CA ARG A 346 -18.54 9.77 2.51
C ARG A 346 -17.85 9.42 3.81
N VAL A 347 -18.15 8.22 4.28
CA VAL A 347 -17.49 7.61 5.43
C VAL A 347 -17.25 6.14 5.16
N GLY A 348 -16.17 5.61 5.71
CA GLY A 348 -15.74 4.25 5.48
C GLY A 348 -14.94 3.64 6.62
N TYR A 349 -14.88 2.32 6.62
CA TYR A 349 -14.08 1.53 7.53
C TYR A 349 -13.50 0.32 6.79
N ARG A 350 -12.21 0.08 6.99
CA ARG A 350 -11.43 -1.04 6.47
C ARG A 350 -10.83 -1.77 7.66
N HIS A 351 -11.16 -3.05 7.78
CA HIS A 351 -10.67 -3.94 8.82
C HIS A 351 -9.89 -5.07 8.19
N ASP A 352 -8.74 -5.41 8.76
CA ASP A 352 -7.95 -6.56 8.35
C ASP A 352 -8.34 -7.80 9.16
N LEU A 353 -8.84 -8.81 8.48
CA LEU A 353 -9.33 -10.05 9.08
C LEU A 353 -8.20 -10.96 9.58
N GLU A 354 -6.98 -10.76 9.08
CA GLU A 354 -5.79 -11.49 9.55
C GLU A 354 -5.12 -10.79 10.75
N ASP A 355 -5.62 -9.60 11.15
CA ASP A 355 -5.09 -8.79 12.27
C ASP A 355 -3.58 -8.48 12.09
N THR A 356 -3.17 -8.33 10.83
CA THR A 356 -1.78 -8.12 10.42
C THR A 356 -1.46 -6.66 10.13
N THR A 357 -2.46 -5.90 9.69
CA THR A 357 -2.40 -4.45 9.49
C THR A 357 -3.43 -3.71 10.34
N VAL A 358 -3.28 -2.39 10.41
CA VAL A 358 -4.13 -1.50 11.20
C VAL A 358 -5.49 -1.27 10.55
N ASP A 359 -6.50 -1.11 11.40
CA ASP A 359 -7.83 -0.67 10.97
C ASP A 359 -7.80 0.78 10.52
N ILE A 360 -8.43 1.06 9.37
CA ILE A 360 -8.53 2.40 8.81
C ILE A 360 -9.97 2.88 8.82
N TYR A 361 -10.18 4.06 9.39
CA TYR A 361 -11.37 4.88 9.20
C TYR A 361 -11.11 5.91 8.12
N SER A 362 -12.10 6.16 7.28
CA SER A 362 -11.98 7.14 6.22
C SER A 362 -13.18 8.08 6.16
N VAL A 363 -12.89 9.31 5.78
CA VAL A 363 -13.88 10.37 5.56
C VAL A 363 -13.51 11.09 4.27
N GLY A 364 -14.51 11.39 3.44
CA GLY A 364 -14.24 12.07 2.18
C GLY A 364 -15.40 12.91 1.70
N THR A 365 -15.10 13.76 0.73
CA THR A 365 -16.04 14.67 0.11
C THR A 365 -15.79 14.75 -1.39
N GLY A 366 -16.85 14.98 -2.15
CA GLY A 366 -16.80 15.19 -3.60
C GLY A 366 -17.56 16.46 -3.98
N PHE A 367 -16.98 17.25 -4.88
CA PHE A 367 -17.59 18.46 -5.42
C PHE A 367 -17.74 18.36 -6.93
N ASN A 368 -18.96 18.54 -7.44
CA ASN A 368 -19.21 18.64 -8.87
C ASN A 368 -19.33 20.12 -9.27
N VAL A 369 -18.60 20.51 -10.30
CA VAL A 369 -18.63 21.85 -10.92
C VAL A 369 -19.37 21.73 -12.24
N GLY A 370 -20.70 21.90 -12.17
CA GLY A 370 -21.60 21.55 -13.27
C GLY A 370 -21.58 20.04 -13.51
N ASP A 371 -21.91 19.64 -14.74
CA ASP A 371 -21.98 18.22 -15.12
C ASP A 371 -20.64 17.66 -15.60
N ALA A 372 -19.64 18.51 -15.80
CA ALA A 372 -18.43 18.16 -16.53
C ALA A 372 -17.20 17.91 -15.64
N PHE A 373 -17.06 18.58 -14.49
CA PHE A 373 -15.84 18.48 -13.69
C PHE A 373 -16.16 18.08 -12.25
N ARG A 374 -15.33 17.20 -11.70
CA ARG A 374 -15.48 16.71 -10.34
C ARG A 374 -14.14 16.65 -9.63
N PHE A 375 -14.16 17.01 -8.35
CA PHE A 375 -13.03 16.98 -7.44
C PHE A 375 -13.39 16.21 -6.18
N ASP A 376 -12.60 15.19 -5.83
CA ASP A 376 -12.79 14.39 -4.63
C ASP A 376 -11.54 14.41 -3.76
N PHE A 377 -11.77 14.42 -2.46
CA PHE A 377 -10.72 14.31 -1.44
C PHE A 377 -11.15 13.35 -0.33
N THR A 378 -10.18 12.59 0.16
CA THR A 378 -10.34 11.63 1.24
C THR A 378 -9.22 11.78 2.24
N GLY A 379 -9.58 11.76 3.53
CA GLY A 379 -8.65 11.56 4.63
C GLY A 379 -8.84 10.18 5.23
N MET A 380 -7.73 9.53 5.58
CA MET A 380 -7.68 8.23 6.23
C MET A 380 -6.96 8.37 7.57
N PHE A 381 -7.46 7.70 8.59
CA PHE A 381 -6.88 7.67 9.92
C PHE A 381 -7.18 6.33 10.59
N GLY A 382 -6.21 5.78 11.31
CA GLY A 382 -6.35 4.49 11.99
C GLY A 382 -5.77 4.49 13.39
N SER A 383 -5.72 3.31 13.99
CA SER A 383 -4.86 3.07 15.16
C SER A 383 -3.38 3.21 14.78
N ASP A 384 -2.49 3.26 15.78
CA ASP A 384 -1.04 3.22 15.60
C ASP A 384 -0.49 4.32 14.66
N ASN A 385 -0.99 5.55 14.83
CA ASN A 385 -0.61 6.72 14.03
C ASN A 385 -0.78 6.56 12.52
N ALA A 386 -1.66 5.65 12.08
CA ALA A 386 -1.93 5.47 10.66
C ALA A 386 -2.62 6.71 10.08
N VAL A 387 -2.04 7.29 9.03
CA VAL A 387 -2.59 8.47 8.34
C VAL A 387 -2.50 8.26 6.84
N GLY A 388 -3.46 8.83 6.11
CA GLY A 388 -3.39 8.85 4.67
C GLY A 388 -4.35 9.84 4.04
N GLY A 389 -4.26 9.97 2.73
CA GLY A 389 -5.19 10.77 1.98
C GLY A 389 -5.15 10.48 0.49
N VAL A 390 -6.25 10.84 -0.18
CA VAL A 390 -6.41 10.65 -1.62
C VAL A 390 -7.02 11.90 -2.21
N ILE A 391 -6.46 12.37 -3.32
CA ILE A 391 -7.02 13.43 -4.14
C ILE A 391 -7.31 12.90 -5.54
N GLN A 392 -8.40 13.37 -6.11
CA GLN A 392 -8.82 12.93 -7.43
C GLN A 392 -9.55 14.05 -8.17
N THR A 393 -9.30 14.13 -9.47
CA THR A 393 -10.12 14.91 -10.40
C THR A 393 -10.67 14.02 -11.50
N SER A 394 -11.91 14.25 -11.91
CA SER A 394 -12.51 13.60 -13.08
C SER A 394 -13.24 14.59 -13.97
N TYR A 395 -13.29 14.26 -15.27
CA TYR A 395 -13.95 15.04 -16.29
C TYR A 395 -14.94 14.17 -17.08
N HIS A 396 -16.15 14.68 -17.30
CA HIS A 396 -17.26 14.00 -17.96
C HIS A 396 -17.70 14.79 -19.20
N PHE A 397 -17.81 14.14 -20.38
CA PHE A 397 -18.03 14.85 -21.66
C PHE A 397 -18.57 13.99 -22.80
#